data_AF-A0A1X0IKR4-F1
#
_entry.id   AF-A0A1X0IKR4-F1
#
_cell.length_a   1.000
_cell.length_b   1.000
_cell.length_c   1.000
_cell.angle_alpha   90.00
_cell.angle_beta   90.00
_cell.angle_gamma   90.00
#
_symmetry.space_group_name_H-M   'P 1'
#
loop_
_entity.id
_entity.type
_entity.pdbx_description
1 polymer ?
#
loop_
_entity_poly.entity_id
_entity_poly.type
_entity_poly.pdbx_seq_one_letter_code
_entity_poly.pdbx_strand_id
1 'polypeptide(L)'
;MRRIRERILRVSIDELVEAEPSLDEEAVRAVESNGVVVKNQWVYYYDSAIRVLRPHVGPNLIASVAVANYEDPEKEQEISQVLSDRPRGLAAVQVGLSVQDRHEVNATSCTLLPEYGPLSGTEVEFAADIFTTLAKRYAGWVFVGWRHTQPGNPLFGIANRWHKLIHDWRYETDADIFHIGVPAGLHQPSSPFLLVDPIQGITHFDEAWQRAIDLGVSPAEGMLVAWAILAANRQPVGQQRRSALANWAAIDRGGVQAISSALSTENDSSDPANVPDFEQILVAGRRFLGAWLNTFELSRREPQIDYATGDLKVSQRYAPDSVSKATRQDPDSEPARTTLWSTLVIYDDETLRALPVALAKNQPAMDLRPDGFAFAFPSPGPEFLEWIPSGASNRILVRGTDGGWTPVQVAT
;
A
#
# COMPACT_ATOMS: atom_id res chain seq x y z
N MET A 1 -6.21 -20.21 -21.20
CA MET A 1 -7.44 -19.51 -21.65
C MET A 1 -8.72 -20.04 -21.01
N ARG A 2 -8.96 -21.36 -20.94
CA ARG A 2 -10.16 -21.95 -20.31
C ARG A 2 -10.55 -21.34 -18.97
N ARG A 3 -9.57 -21.21 -18.05
CA ARG A 3 -9.76 -20.60 -16.73
C ARG A 3 -10.37 -19.19 -16.82
N ILE A 4 -9.91 -18.37 -17.75
CA ILE A 4 -10.42 -17.00 -17.94
C ILE A 4 -11.87 -17.02 -18.41
N ARG A 5 -12.20 -17.87 -19.40
CA ARG A 5 -13.58 -18.06 -19.87
C ARG A 5 -14.51 -18.50 -18.74
N GLU A 6 -14.13 -19.53 -18.00
CA GLU A 6 -15.02 -20.13 -16.98
C GLU A 6 -15.16 -19.26 -15.74
N ARG A 7 -14.06 -18.65 -15.28
CA ARG A 7 -14.01 -17.94 -14.00
C ARG A 7 -14.40 -16.47 -14.13
N ILE A 8 -13.81 -15.77 -15.10
CA ILE A 8 -13.99 -14.32 -15.28
C ILE A 8 -15.21 -14.05 -16.15
N LEU A 9 -15.23 -14.65 -17.35
CA LEU A 9 -16.26 -14.34 -18.34
C LEU A 9 -17.58 -15.04 -18.02
N ARG A 10 -17.52 -16.21 -17.38
CA ARG A 10 -18.67 -17.09 -17.11
C ARG A 10 -19.48 -17.32 -18.40
N VAL A 11 -18.75 -17.76 -19.43
CA VAL A 11 -19.29 -18.02 -20.78
C VAL A 11 -19.03 -19.50 -21.12
N SER A 12 -20.04 -20.17 -21.65
CA SER A 12 -19.95 -21.53 -22.19
C SER A 12 -19.37 -21.54 -23.61
N ILE A 13 -18.93 -22.71 -24.09
CA ILE A 13 -18.46 -22.82 -25.47
C ILE A 13 -19.60 -22.54 -26.46
N ASP A 14 -20.81 -23.03 -26.16
CA ASP A 14 -21.99 -22.84 -27.02
C ASP A 14 -22.32 -21.35 -27.20
N GLU A 15 -22.28 -20.57 -26.13
CA GLU A 15 -22.48 -19.12 -26.20
C GLU A 15 -21.43 -18.41 -27.07
N LEU A 16 -20.16 -18.86 -27.05
CA LEU A 16 -19.12 -18.29 -27.91
C LEU A 16 -19.39 -18.55 -29.38
N VAL A 17 -19.75 -19.79 -29.71
CA VAL A 17 -20.05 -20.22 -31.08
C VAL A 17 -21.31 -19.51 -31.61
N GLU A 18 -22.32 -19.31 -30.74
CA GLU A 18 -23.52 -18.55 -31.09
C GLU A 18 -23.21 -17.06 -31.36
N ALA A 19 -22.30 -16.47 -30.58
CA ALA A 19 -21.93 -15.07 -30.71
C ALA A 19 -21.00 -14.77 -31.91
N GLU A 20 -20.19 -15.73 -32.35
CA GLU A 20 -19.31 -15.61 -33.52
C GLU A 20 -19.41 -16.87 -34.38
N PRO A 21 -20.26 -16.87 -35.44
CA PRO A 21 -20.47 -18.04 -36.29
C PRO A 21 -19.21 -18.55 -37.02
N SER A 22 -18.17 -17.72 -37.12
CA SER A 22 -16.88 -18.10 -37.70
C SER A 22 -15.99 -18.89 -36.73
N LEU A 23 -16.39 -19.01 -35.46
CA LEU A 23 -15.73 -19.75 -34.40
C LEU A 23 -16.48 -21.06 -34.14
N ASP A 24 -15.85 -22.19 -34.43
CA ASP A 24 -16.39 -23.50 -34.07
C ASP A 24 -15.84 -24.02 -32.72
N GLU A 25 -16.48 -25.06 -32.19
CA GLU A 25 -16.08 -25.67 -30.92
C GLU A 25 -14.65 -26.23 -30.95
N GLU A 26 -14.19 -26.76 -32.09
CA GLU A 26 -12.84 -27.27 -32.25
C GLU A 26 -11.81 -26.14 -32.10
N ALA A 27 -12.07 -24.98 -32.72
CA ALA A 27 -11.25 -23.79 -32.61
C ALA A 27 -11.19 -23.28 -31.15
N VAL A 28 -12.32 -23.23 -30.44
CA VAL A 28 -12.34 -22.84 -29.02
C VAL A 28 -11.49 -23.79 -28.19
N ARG A 29 -11.65 -25.10 -28.37
CA ARG A 29 -10.88 -26.11 -27.64
C ARG A 29 -9.40 -26.07 -27.98
N ALA A 30 -9.04 -25.82 -29.24
CA ALA A 30 -7.66 -25.67 -29.69
C ALA A 30 -6.99 -24.45 -29.06
N VAL A 31 -7.66 -23.30 -29.08
CA VAL A 31 -7.22 -22.05 -28.42
C VAL A 31 -7.04 -22.24 -26.91
N GLU A 32 -7.87 -23.08 -26.27
CA GLU A 32 -7.79 -23.36 -24.84
C GLU A 32 -6.75 -24.42 -24.43
N SER A 33 -6.17 -25.14 -25.38
CA SER A 33 -5.30 -26.28 -25.11
C SER A 33 -3.82 -25.90 -25.13
N ASN A 34 -3.06 -26.42 -24.15
CA ASN A 34 -1.61 -26.24 -24.12
C ASN A 34 -0.95 -27.07 -25.21
N GLY A 35 0.10 -26.53 -25.85
CA GLY A 35 0.94 -27.25 -26.82
C GLY A 35 0.34 -27.42 -28.22
N VAL A 36 -0.82 -26.83 -28.51
CA VAL A 36 -1.41 -26.80 -29.85
C VAL A 36 -1.01 -25.50 -30.56
N VAL A 37 -0.63 -25.59 -31.84
CA VAL A 37 -0.38 -24.40 -32.66
C VAL A 37 -1.72 -23.71 -32.94
N VAL A 38 -1.93 -22.56 -32.31
CA VAL A 38 -3.16 -21.78 -32.44
C VAL A 38 -3.07 -20.85 -33.65
N LYS A 39 -4.08 -20.85 -34.52
CA LYS A 39 -4.18 -19.89 -35.62
C LYS A 39 -4.61 -18.52 -35.11
N ASN A 40 -3.93 -17.45 -35.54
CA ASN A 40 -4.28 -16.07 -35.17
C ASN A 40 -5.76 -15.73 -35.42
N GLN A 41 -6.33 -16.27 -36.49
CA GLN A 41 -7.74 -16.07 -36.84
C GLN A 41 -8.71 -16.63 -35.79
N TRP A 42 -8.39 -17.78 -35.16
CA TRP A 42 -9.21 -18.35 -34.10
C TRP A 42 -9.19 -17.50 -32.83
N VAL A 43 -8.01 -16.94 -32.50
CA VAL A 43 -7.87 -15.99 -31.39
C VAL A 43 -8.70 -14.72 -31.64
N TYR A 44 -8.67 -14.20 -32.87
CA TYR A 44 -9.46 -13.03 -33.27
C TYR A 44 -10.98 -13.29 -33.14
N TYR A 45 -11.46 -14.43 -33.64
CA TYR A 45 -12.88 -14.79 -33.53
C TYR A 45 -13.31 -15.01 -32.09
N TYR A 46 -12.47 -15.61 -31.27
CA TYR A 46 -12.74 -15.75 -29.83
C TYR A 46 -12.85 -14.36 -29.17
N ASP A 47 -11.90 -13.45 -29.41
CA ASP A 47 -11.96 -12.09 -28.86
C ASP A 47 -13.21 -11.31 -29.34
N SER A 48 -13.59 -11.49 -30.61
CA SER A 48 -14.83 -10.95 -31.20
C SER A 48 -16.07 -11.43 -30.43
N ALA A 49 -16.19 -12.74 -30.21
CA ALA A 49 -17.31 -13.33 -29.46
C ALA A 49 -17.40 -12.79 -28.03
N ILE A 50 -16.26 -12.66 -27.35
CA ILE A 50 -16.20 -12.09 -25.99
C ILE A 50 -16.61 -10.62 -25.97
N ARG A 51 -16.23 -9.84 -26.98
CA ARG A 51 -16.64 -8.43 -27.08
C ARG A 51 -18.15 -8.27 -27.20
N VAL A 52 -18.81 -9.20 -27.91
CA VAL A 52 -20.28 -9.26 -28.02
C VAL A 52 -20.91 -9.66 -26.68
N LEU A 53 -20.40 -10.71 -26.05
CA LEU A 53 -21.01 -11.29 -24.84
C LEU A 53 -20.71 -10.52 -23.55
N ARG A 54 -19.53 -9.89 -23.46
CA ARG A 54 -18.97 -9.27 -22.25
C ARG A 54 -18.25 -7.94 -22.58
N PRO A 55 -18.94 -6.94 -23.14
CA PRO A 55 -18.31 -5.69 -23.58
C PRO A 55 -17.61 -4.91 -22.44
N HIS A 56 -18.06 -5.07 -21.19
CA HIS A 56 -17.48 -4.42 -20.01
C HIS A 56 -16.08 -4.95 -19.64
N VAL A 57 -15.68 -6.11 -20.15
CA VAL A 57 -14.35 -6.68 -19.89
C VAL A 57 -13.27 -5.91 -20.64
N GLY A 58 -13.63 -5.24 -21.73
CA GLY A 58 -12.71 -4.51 -22.60
C GLY A 58 -12.11 -5.38 -23.71
N PRO A 59 -11.52 -4.77 -24.74
CA PRO A 59 -11.03 -5.47 -25.92
C PRO A 59 -9.71 -6.22 -25.68
N ASN A 60 -9.41 -7.16 -26.58
CA ASN A 60 -8.12 -7.84 -26.71
C ASN A 60 -7.74 -8.78 -25.55
N LEU A 61 -8.66 -9.12 -24.66
CA LEU A 61 -8.37 -10.05 -23.55
C LEU A 61 -7.80 -11.37 -24.07
N ILE A 62 -8.47 -12.00 -25.04
CA ILE A 62 -8.07 -13.33 -25.51
C ILE A 62 -6.79 -13.25 -26.34
N ALA A 63 -6.65 -12.20 -27.15
CA ALA A 63 -5.42 -11.91 -27.89
C ALA A 63 -4.22 -11.73 -26.95
N SER A 64 -4.38 -10.99 -25.85
CA SER A 64 -3.31 -10.74 -24.88
C SER A 64 -2.95 -11.98 -24.08
N VAL A 65 -3.91 -12.85 -23.76
CA VAL A 65 -3.62 -14.18 -23.19
C VAL A 65 -2.78 -15.01 -24.15
N ALA A 66 -3.12 -14.97 -25.45
CA ALA A 66 -2.40 -15.74 -26.47
C ALA A 66 -0.94 -15.28 -26.55
N VAL A 67 -0.72 -13.98 -26.67
CA VAL A 67 0.62 -13.39 -26.70
C VAL A 67 1.41 -13.76 -25.44
N ALA A 68 0.80 -13.64 -24.26
CA ALA A 68 1.46 -13.98 -23.01
C ALA A 68 1.91 -15.45 -22.93
N ASN A 69 1.20 -16.40 -23.56
CA ASN A 69 1.50 -17.84 -23.44
C ASN A 69 2.29 -18.41 -24.64
N TYR A 70 2.25 -17.78 -25.80
CA TYR A 70 2.83 -18.34 -27.03
C TYR A 70 4.03 -17.56 -27.59
N GLU A 71 4.33 -16.35 -27.11
CA GLU A 71 5.54 -15.62 -27.53
C GLU A 71 6.80 -16.00 -26.72
N ASP A 72 7.93 -16.08 -27.44
CA ASP A 72 9.18 -16.74 -27.04
C ASP A 72 9.80 -16.23 -25.71
N PRO A 73 10.16 -17.14 -24.77
CA PRO A 73 10.80 -16.83 -23.49
C PRO A 73 12.28 -16.40 -23.55
N GLU A 74 13.01 -16.54 -24.67
CA GLU A 74 14.46 -16.23 -24.76
C GLU A 74 14.87 -14.76 -24.43
N LYS A 75 13.90 -13.89 -24.13
CA LYS A 75 14.08 -12.45 -23.87
C LYS A 75 14.11 -12.08 -22.37
N GLU A 76 14.01 -13.05 -21.47
CA GLU A 76 13.88 -12.83 -20.01
C GLU A 76 15.12 -12.16 -19.36
N GLN A 77 16.33 -12.49 -19.80
CA GLN A 77 17.58 -11.88 -19.29
C GLN A 77 17.73 -10.43 -19.73
N GLU A 78 17.41 -10.12 -21.00
CA GLU A 78 17.44 -8.75 -21.55
C GLU A 78 16.46 -7.84 -20.80
N ILE A 79 15.24 -8.33 -20.54
CA ILE A 79 14.20 -7.61 -19.81
C ILE A 79 14.57 -7.41 -18.34
N SER A 80 15.11 -8.43 -17.68
CA SER A 80 15.58 -8.32 -16.29
C SER A 80 16.68 -7.26 -16.14
N GLN A 81 17.56 -7.15 -17.14
CA GLN A 81 18.62 -6.14 -17.17
C GLN A 81 18.07 -4.72 -17.40
N VAL A 82 17.12 -4.54 -18.32
CA VAL A 82 16.44 -3.25 -18.52
C VAL A 82 15.70 -2.80 -17.26
N LEU A 83 15.08 -3.74 -16.54
CA LEU A 83 14.34 -3.49 -15.32
C LEU A 83 15.24 -3.31 -14.07
N SER A 84 16.50 -3.78 -14.09
CA SER A 84 17.46 -3.57 -13.00
C SER A 84 18.18 -2.23 -13.06
N ASP A 85 18.36 -1.67 -14.26
CA ASP A 85 19.25 -0.53 -14.50
C ASP A 85 18.56 0.85 -14.39
N ARG A 86 17.23 0.89 -14.24
CA ARG A 86 16.48 2.15 -14.30
C ARG A 86 16.24 2.80 -12.93
N PRO A 87 16.28 4.15 -12.87
CA PRO A 87 16.12 4.90 -11.64
C PRO A 87 14.70 4.76 -11.08
N ARG A 88 14.64 4.68 -9.75
CA ARG A 88 13.42 4.59 -8.95
C ARG A 88 12.64 5.91 -9.06
N GLY A 89 11.67 5.98 -9.96
CA GLY A 89 10.74 7.11 -10.04
C GLY A 89 9.86 7.17 -8.78
N LEU A 90 9.66 8.37 -8.23
CA LEU A 90 8.88 8.55 -6.99
C LEU A 90 7.34 8.55 -7.24
N ALA A 91 6.91 8.63 -8.50
CA ALA A 91 5.51 8.86 -8.87
C ALA A 91 4.79 7.67 -9.52
N ALA A 92 5.49 6.59 -9.87
CA ALA A 92 4.91 5.33 -10.34
C ALA A 92 5.92 4.18 -10.14
N VAL A 93 5.44 2.94 -10.09
CA VAL A 93 6.27 1.75 -10.21
C VAL A 93 6.17 1.20 -11.63
N GLN A 94 7.32 0.86 -12.19
CA GLN A 94 7.40 0.07 -13.41
C GLN A 94 6.96 -1.36 -13.10
N VAL A 95 5.75 -1.70 -13.53
CA VAL A 95 5.17 -3.05 -13.41
C VAL A 95 5.95 -4.02 -14.28
N GLY A 96 6.35 -3.60 -15.47
CA GLY A 96 7.14 -4.43 -16.37
C GLY A 96 7.25 -3.85 -17.77
N LEU A 97 7.48 -4.73 -18.74
CA LEU A 97 7.48 -4.39 -20.16
C LEU A 97 6.33 -5.10 -20.87
N SER A 98 5.62 -4.38 -21.72
CA SER A 98 4.66 -4.98 -22.64
C SER A 98 5.37 -6.00 -23.52
N VAL A 99 4.79 -7.20 -23.63
CA VAL A 99 5.39 -8.30 -24.40
C VAL A 99 5.43 -7.97 -25.89
N GLN A 100 4.42 -7.25 -26.40
CA GLN A 100 4.22 -6.99 -27.82
C GLN A 100 5.22 -5.95 -28.38
N ASP A 101 5.38 -4.83 -27.69
CA ASP A 101 6.06 -3.64 -28.20
C ASP A 101 7.21 -3.17 -27.30
N ARG A 102 7.43 -3.84 -26.17
CA ARG A 102 8.51 -3.56 -25.20
C ARG A 102 8.42 -2.17 -24.58
N HIS A 103 7.25 -1.52 -24.63
CA HIS A 103 7.03 -0.29 -23.88
C HIS A 103 6.91 -0.57 -22.39
N GLU A 104 7.34 0.40 -21.58
CA GLU A 104 7.24 0.31 -20.14
C GLU A 104 5.80 0.47 -19.69
N VAL A 105 5.36 -0.44 -18.84
CA VAL A 105 4.08 -0.33 -18.17
C VAL A 105 4.33 0.17 -16.75
N ASN A 106 3.88 1.40 -16.49
CA ASN A 106 4.03 2.07 -15.20
C ASN A 106 2.65 2.22 -14.55
N ALA A 107 2.59 2.08 -13.23
CA ALA A 107 1.33 2.21 -12.51
C ALA A 107 1.54 2.88 -11.14
N THR A 108 0.57 3.69 -10.73
CA THR A 108 0.43 4.11 -9.31
C THR A 108 -0.40 3.13 -8.50
N SER A 109 -1.23 2.33 -9.17
CA SER A 109 -1.93 1.23 -8.54
C SER A 109 -2.12 0.10 -9.54
N CYS A 110 -2.06 -1.11 -9.03
CA CYS A 110 -2.34 -2.33 -9.77
C CYS A 110 -3.20 -3.19 -8.86
N THR A 111 -4.44 -3.48 -9.24
CA THR A 111 -5.39 -4.23 -8.39
C THR A 111 -5.95 -5.41 -9.17
N LEU A 112 -6.15 -6.55 -8.51
CA LEU A 112 -6.75 -7.71 -9.15
C LEU A 112 -8.14 -7.34 -9.68
N LEU A 113 -8.43 -7.72 -10.93
CA LEU A 113 -9.75 -7.54 -11.51
C LEU A 113 -10.82 -8.13 -10.57
N PRO A 114 -11.82 -7.36 -10.10
CA PRO A 114 -12.81 -7.84 -9.13
C PRO A 114 -13.52 -9.13 -9.56
N GLU A 115 -13.82 -9.26 -10.85
CA GLU A 115 -14.48 -10.41 -11.47
C GLU A 115 -13.63 -11.70 -11.41
N TYR A 116 -12.31 -11.58 -11.21
CA TYR A 116 -11.43 -12.74 -11.04
C TYR A 116 -11.73 -13.50 -9.74
N GLY A 117 -12.19 -12.81 -8.69
CA GLY A 117 -12.33 -13.37 -7.35
C GLY A 117 -10.98 -13.72 -6.69
N PRO A 118 -10.99 -14.41 -5.54
CA PRO A 118 -9.78 -14.60 -4.72
C PRO A 118 -8.77 -15.54 -5.37
N LEU A 119 -7.48 -15.16 -5.39
CA LEU A 119 -6.39 -16.01 -5.87
C LEU A 119 -6.34 -17.37 -5.14
N SER A 120 -5.89 -18.42 -5.82
CA SER A 120 -5.84 -19.77 -5.26
C SER A 120 -4.61 -20.57 -5.69
N GLY A 121 -4.15 -21.49 -4.85
CA GLY A 121 -3.04 -22.40 -5.16
C GLY A 121 -1.77 -21.64 -5.55
N THR A 122 -1.17 -22.01 -6.68
CA THR A 122 0.06 -21.38 -7.20
C THR A 122 -0.09 -19.92 -7.61
N GLU A 123 -1.33 -19.44 -7.83
CA GLU A 123 -1.60 -18.02 -8.17
C GLU A 123 -1.26 -17.10 -6.99
N VAL A 124 -1.46 -17.60 -5.77
CA VAL A 124 -1.18 -16.89 -4.52
C VAL A 124 0.31 -16.63 -4.38
N GLU A 125 1.13 -17.67 -4.58
CA GLU A 125 2.58 -17.59 -4.53
C GLU A 125 3.12 -16.68 -5.65
N PHE A 126 2.62 -16.86 -6.87
CA PHE A 126 2.97 -16.04 -8.02
C PHE A 126 2.70 -14.54 -7.78
N ALA A 127 1.51 -14.19 -7.29
CA ALA A 127 1.17 -12.80 -6.99
C ALA A 127 2.05 -12.22 -5.87
N ALA A 128 2.28 -13.01 -4.82
CA ALA A 128 3.13 -12.60 -3.70
C ALA A 128 4.55 -12.29 -4.17
N ASP A 129 5.13 -13.14 -5.01
CA ASP A 129 6.49 -12.96 -5.52
C ASP A 129 6.58 -11.72 -6.43
N ILE A 130 5.63 -11.55 -7.35
CA ILE A 130 5.59 -10.37 -8.24
C ILE A 130 5.51 -9.08 -7.44
N PHE A 131 4.51 -8.95 -6.56
CA PHE A 131 4.29 -7.68 -5.88
C PHE A 131 5.36 -7.40 -4.83
N THR A 132 5.96 -8.42 -4.22
CA THR A 132 7.13 -8.24 -3.38
C THR A 132 8.32 -7.72 -4.20
N THR A 133 8.57 -8.28 -5.39
CA THR A 133 9.64 -7.81 -6.29
C THR A 133 9.41 -6.39 -6.78
N LEU A 134 8.18 -6.03 -7.14
CA LEU A 134 7.79 -4.66 -7.51
C LEU A 134 7.96 -3.68 -6.33
N ALA A 135 7.47 -4.05 -5.15
CA ALA A 135 7.59 -3.24 -3.95
C ALA A 135 9.04 -3.02 -3.54
N LYS A 136 9.92 -4.02 -3.72
CA LYS A 136 11.35 -3.85 -3.48
C LYS A 136 12.00 -2.85 -4.44
N ARG A 137 11.49 -2.67 -5.67
CA ARG A 137 12.06 -1.67 -6.60
C ARG A 137 11.66 -0.25 -6.25
N TYR A 138 10.63 -0.09 -5.45
CA TYR A 138 10.13 1.20 -5.02
C TYR A 138 11.09 1.89 -4.05
N ALA A 139 11.44 3.14 -4.35
CA ALA A 139 12.20 4.02 -3.48
C ALA A 139 11.29 4.67 -2.43
N GLY A 140 11.01 3.98 -1.34
CA GLY A 140 10.13 4.52 -0.31
C GLY A 140 9.72 3.51 0.75
N TRP A 141 8.67 3.87 1.49
CA TRP A 141 8.07 2.99 2.48
C TRP A 141 7.06 2.09 1.79
N VAL A 142 7.17 0.79 2.05
CA VAL A 142 6.22 -0.23 1.63
C VAL A 142 5.47 -0.67 2.88
N PHE A 143 4.18 -0.41 2.90
CA PHE A 143 3.29 -0.77 3.99
C PHE A 143 2.58 -2.07 3.67
N VAL A 144 2.50 -2.96 4.65
CA VAL A 144 1.73 -4.20 4.56
C VAL A 144 0.90 -4.37 5.82
N GLY A 145 -0.41 -4.54 5.64
CA GLY A 145 -1.30 -4.83 6.75
C GLY A 145 -0.93 -6.14 7.44
N TRP A 146 -0.89 -6.13 8.77
CA TRP A 146 -0.55 -7.27 9.62
C TRP A 146 -1.43 -8.49 9.33
N ARG A 147 -2.72 -8.27 9.00
CA ARG A 147 -3.62 -9.37 8.63
C ARG A 147 -3.18 -10.06 7.36
N HIS A 148 -2.62 -9.31 6.40
CA HIS A 148 -2.12 -9.86 5.14
C HIS A 148 -0.84 -10.69 5.33
N THR A 149 -0.14 -10.53 6.46
CA THR A 149 1.04 -11.35 6.78
C THR A 149 0.72 -12.63 7.54
N GLN A 150 -0.56 -12.92 7.83
CA GLN A 150 -0.98 -14.12 8.56
C GLN A 150 -1.13 -15.35 7.66
N PRO A 151 -1.02 -16.58 8.22
CA PRO A 151 -1.28 -17.81 7.47
C PRO A 151 -2.61 -17.77 6.71
N GLY A 152 -2.60 -18.22 5.46
CA GLY A 152 -3.78 -18.19 4.58
C GLY A 152 -3.89 -16.94 3.69
N ASN A 153 -3.03 -15.93 3.87
CA ASN A 153 -2.97 -14.77 2.99
C ASN A 153 -1.82 -14.87 1.98
N PRO A 154 -1.95 -14.28 0.77
CA PRO A 154 -0.88 -14.24 -0.23
C PRO A 154 0.43 -13.64 0.26
N LEU A 155 0.37 -12.59 1.08
CA LEU A 155 1.56 -11.95 1.63
C LEU A 155 2.12 -12.65 2.88
N PHE A 156 1.64 -13.86 3.20
CA PHE A 156 2.24 -14.68 4.25
C PHE A 156 3.72 -14.95 3.93
N GLY A 157 4.59 -14.69 4.92
CA GLY A 157 6.04 -14.84 4.76
C GLY A 157 6.73 -13.69 4.02
N ILE A 158 6.04 -12.58 3.77
CA ILE A 158 6.63 -11.39 3.11
C ILE A 158 7.90 -10.89 3.79
N ALA A 159 7.96 -10.88 5.13
CA ALA A 159 9.15 -10.48 5.87
C ALA A 159 10.38 -11.33 5.51
N ASN A 160 10.19 -12.66 5.38
CA ASN A 160 11.26 -13.58 4.98
C ASN A 160 11.67 -13.37 3.52
N ARG A 161 10.71 -13.14 2.61
CA ARG A 161 11.00 -12.81 1.21
C ARG A 161 11.79 -11.50 1.10
N TRP A 162 11.34 -10.48 1.83
CA TRP A 162 11.98 -9.17 1.89
C TRP A 162 13.43 -9.28 2.35
N HIS A 163 13.66 -10.03 3.43
CA HIS A 163 14.99 -10.30 3.96
C HIS A 163 15.90 -11.01 2.96
N LYS A 164 15.43 -12.11 2.33
CA LYS A 164 16.18 -12.84 1.30
C LYS A 164 16.56 -11.94 0.13
N LEU A 165 15.58 -11.21 -0.39
CA LEU A 165 15.78 -10.33 -1.54
C LEU A 165 16.82 -9.24 -1.24
N ILE A 166 16.88 -8.71 -0.03
CA ILE A 166 17.87 -7.69 0.34
C ILE A 166 19.28 -8.30 0.48
N HIS A 167 19.40 -9.48 1.09
CA HIS A 167 20.69 -10.16 1.24
C HIS A 167 21.29 -10.70 -0.07
N ASP A 168 20.46 -10.98 -1.08
CA ASP A 168 20.95 -11.34 -2.42
C ASP A 168 21.64 -10.16 -3.14
N TRP A 169 21.40 -8.93 -2.68
CA TRP A 169 22.04 -7.73 -3.21
C TRP A 169 23.30 -7.41 -2.38
N ARG A 170 24.42 -7.13 -3.05
CA ARG A 170 25.79 -7.06 -2.48
C ARG A 170 26.07 -5.96 -1.45
N TYR A 171 25.05 -5.44 -0.76
CA TYR A 171 25.19 -4.41 0.27
C TYR A 171 24.70 -4.97 1.60
N GLU A 172 25.60 -5.04 2.58
CA GLU A 172 25.35 -5.34 4.00
C GLU A 172 24.54 -4.19 4.66
N THR A 173 23.40 -3.83 4.08
CA THR A 173 22.45 -2.93 4.74
C THR A 173 21.37 -3.80 5.34
N ASP A 174 21.25 -3.75 6.66
CA ASP A 174 20.16 -4.40 7.39
C ASP A 174 18.84 -4.07 6.70
N ALA A 175 18.12 -5.11 6.29
CA ALA A 175 16.77 -4.98 5.76
C ALA A 175 15.90 -4.38 6.86
N ASP A 176 15.62 -3.08 6.76
CA ASP A 176 14.79 -2.37 7.72
C ASP A 176 13.33 -2.84 7.56
N ILE A 177 12.98 -3.86 8.35
CA ILE A 177 11.61 -4.31 8.58
C ILE A 177 11.15 -3.72 9.90
N PHE A 178 10.12 -2.89 9.81
CA PHE A 178 9.57 -2.15 10.93
C PHE A 178 8.14 -2.58 11.25
N HIS A 179 7.74 -2.31 12.49
CA HIS A 179 6.42 -2.68 12.99
C HIS A 179 5.70 -1.47 13.62
N ILE A 180 4.42 -1.29 13.32
CA ILE A 180 3.57 -0.22 13.86
C ILE A 180 2.22 -0.79 14.33
N GLY A 181 1.91 -0.64 15.62
CA GLY A 181 0.58 -0.97 16.16
C GLY A 181 0.28 -2.46 16.29
N VAL A 182 1.20 -3.32 15.88
CA VAL A 182 1.05 -4.78 15.92
C VAL A 182 1.35 -5.36 17.32
N PRO A 183 0.72 -6.48 17.73
CA PRO A 183 0.93 -7.06 19.05
C PRO A 183 2.37 -7.54 19.30
N ALA A 184 2.94 -7.18 20.47
CA ALA A 184 4.25 -7.67 20.89
C ALA A 184 4.23 -9.20 21.12
N GLY A 185 5.24 -9.92 20.61
CA GLY A 185 5.40 -11.37 20.77
C GLY A 185 5.04 -12.23 19.55
N LEU A 186 4.45 -11.64 18.50
CA LEU A 186 4.14 -12.32 17.23
C LEU A 186 5.19 -12.07 16.14
N HIS A 187 6.26 -11.32 16.47
CA HIS A 187 7.32 -10.90 15.56
C HIS A 187 8.67 -11.43 16.04
N GLN A 188 9.66 -11.45 15.15
CA GLN A 188 11.03 -11.78 15.55
C GLN A 188 11.50 -10.79 16.63
N PRO A 189 12.14 -11.26 17.73
CA PRO A 189 12.53 -10.41 18.86
C PRO A 189 13.42 -9.21 18.50
N SER A 190 14.04 -9.25 17.32
CA SER A 190 14.97 -8.23 16.81
C SER A 190 14.32 -7.17 15.93
N SER A 191 13.04 -7.28 15.55
CA SER A 191 12.44 -6.31 14.64
C SER A 191 12.02 -5.02 15.37
N PRO A 192 12.55 -3.85 15.00
CA PRO A 192 12.26 -2.59 15.67
C PRO A 192 10.80 -2.14 15.47
N PHE A 193 10.24 -1.52 16.52
CA PHE A 193 8.97 -0.81 16.45
C PHE A 193 9.21 0.65 16.05
N LEU A 194 8.38 1.18 15.15
CA LEU A 194 8.45 2.58 14.78
C LEU A 194 7.59 3.44 15.69
N LEU A 195 8.18 4.54 16.12
CA LEU A 195 7.48 5.62 16.79
C LEU A 195 7.02 6.63 15.75
N VAL A 196 5.71 6.73 15.55
CA VAL A 196 5.11 7.65 14.57
C VAL A 196 4.18 8.63 15.27
N ASP A 197 4.43 9.92 15.07
CA ASP A 197 3.53 11.01 15.46
C ASP A 197 3.08 11.75 14.21
N PRO A 198 1.92 11.40 13.63
CA PRO A 198 1.49 11.97 12.35
C PRO A 198 0.91 13.38 12.51
N ILE A 199 0.75 13.87 13.75
CA ILE A 199 0.17 15.18 14.01
C ILE A 199 1.21 16.19 14.50
N GLN A 200 2.47 15.78 14.66
CA GLN A 200 3.56 16.63 15.11
C GLN A 200 3.83 17.79 14.15
N GLY A 201 4.07 18.98 14.71
CA GLY A 201 4.57 20.14 13.97
C GLY A 201 3.47 20.99 13.32
N ILE A 202 2.22 20.54 13.40
CA ILE A 202 1.07 21.22 12.80
C ILE A 202 0.69 22.44 13.64
N THR A 203 0.75 23.61 13.01
CA THR A 203 0.54 24.90 13.70
C THR A 203 -0.65 25.69 13.15
N HIS A 204 -1.16 25.34 11.96
CA HIS A 204 -2.24 26.05 11.28
C HIS A 204 -3.48 25.17 11.11
N PHE A 205 -4.66 25.78 11.13
CA PHE A 205 -5.93 25.05 11.07
C PHE A 205 -6.12 24.28 9.76
N ASP A 206 -5.82 24.89 8.61
CA ASP A 206 -5.98 24.23 7.30
C ASP A 206 -5.09 22.98 7.19
N GLU A 207 -3.86 23.05 7.73
CA GLU A 207 -2.96 21.90 7.80
C GLU A 207 -3.50 20.82 8.75
N ALA A 208 -4.03 21.22 9.92
CA ALA A 208 -4.65 20.30 10.87
C ALA A 208 -5.89 19.61 10.30
N TRP A 209 -6.70 20.34 9.54
CA TRP A 209 -7.88 19.81 8.87
C TRP A 209 -7.48 18.82 7.78
N GLN A 210 -6.56 19.18 6.90
CA GLN A 210 -6.06 18.25 5.89
C GLN A 210 -5.45 17.00 6.55
N ARG A 211 -4.68 17.17 7.64
CA ARG A 211 -4.12 16.03 8.37
C ARG A 211 -5.22 15.14 8.94
N ALA A 212 -6.30 15.69 9.49
CA ALA A 212 -7.43 14.90 9.96
C ALA A 212 -8.00 14.03 8.82
N ILE A 213 -8.17 14.59 7.62
CA ILE A 213 -8.62 13.83 6.45
C ILE A 213 -7.63 12.71 6.09
N ASP A 214 -6.33 13.01 6.09
CA ASP A 214 -5.28 12.02 5.80
C ASP A 214 -5.22 10.90 6.87
N LEU A 215 -5.69 11.16 8.08
CA LEU A 215 -5.85 10.16 9.16
C LEU A 215 -7.15 9.34 9.01
N GLY A 216 -7.92 9.55 7.95
CA GLY A 216 -9.15 8.81 7.64
C GLY A 216 -10.42 9.43 8.23
N VAL A 217 -10.36 10.67 8.72
CA VAL A 217 -11.54 11.37 9.23
C VAL A 217 -12.40 11.86 8.06
N SER A 218 -13.72 11.73 8.16
CA SER A 218 -14.64 12.27 7.15
C SER A 218 -14.54 13.80 7.08
N PRO A 219 -14.81 14.43 5.92
CA PRO A 219 -14.83 15.90 5.82
C PRO A 219 -15.75 16.58 6.84
N ALA A 220 -16.87 15.95 7.20
CA ALA A 220 -17.84 16.47 8.17
C ALA A 220 -17.27 16.52 9.60
N GLU A 221 -16.45 15.55 10.00
CA GLU A 221 -15.88 15.46 11.35
C GLU A 221 -14.45 16.03 11.42
N GLY A 222 -13.85 16.29 10.26
CA GLY A 222 -12.48 16.79 10.13
C GLY A 222 -12.23 18.08 10.90
N MET A 223 -13.23 18.98 10.96
CA MET A 223 -13.14 20.23 11.72
C MET A 223 -12.88 19.99 13.22
N LEU A 224 -13.61 19.07 13.86
CA LEU A 224 -13.46 18.78 15.28
C LEU A 224 -12.09 18.16 15.59
N VAL A 225 -11.63 17.25 14.72
CA VAL A 225 -10.32 16.60 14.89
C VAL A 225 -9.18 17.59 14.61
N ALA A 226 -9.33 18.52 13.67
CA ALA A 226 -8.36 19.58 13.41
C ALA A 226 -8.10 20.42 14.67
N TRP A 227 -9.15 20.80 15.40
CA TRP A 227 -9.01 21.50 16.68
C TRP A 227 -8.31 20.65 17.75
N ALA A 228 -8.59 19.34 17.81
CA ALA A 228 -7.87 18.42 18.70
C ALA A 228 -6.38 18.34 18.36
N ILE A 229 -6.03 18.29 17.07
CA ILE A 229 -4.65 18.31 16.56
C ILE A 229 -3.94 19.61 16.95
N LEU A 230 -4.59 20.76 16.78
CA LEU A 230 -4.03 22.05 17.19
C LEU A 230 -3.82 22.12 18.71
N ALA A 231 -4.78 21.66 19.49
CA ALA A 231 -4.65 21.59 20.95
C ALA A 231 -3.43 20.74 21.36
N ALA A 232 -3.23 19.59 20.72
CA ALA A 232 -2.09 18.69 20.95
C ALA A 232 -0.72 19.30 20.60
N ASN A 233 -0.67 20.17 19.59
CA ASN A 233 0.57 20.84 19.17
C ASN A 233 0.90 22.10 19.97
N ARG A 234 -0.06 22.64 20.74
CA ARG A 234 0.20 23.78 21.63
C ARG A 234 0.93 23.33 22.88
N GLN A 235 2.18 23.75 23.02
CA GLN A 235 2.98 23.53 24.21
C GLN A 235 3.00 24.77 25.11
N PRO A 236 2.86 24.62 26.43
CA PRO A 236 3.10 25.71 27.37
C PRO A 236 4.55 26.21 27.22
N VAL A 237 4.73 27.52 27.26
CA VAL A 237 6.04 28.17 27.21
C VAL A 237 6.93 27.60 28.33
N GLY A 238 8.14 27.13 27.98
CA GLY A 238 9.14 26.65 28.93
C GLY A 238 9.13 25.14 29.25
N GLN A 239 8.25 24.35 28.63
CA GLN A 239 8.33 22.88 28.72
C GLN A 239 9.26 22.27 27.64
N GLN A 240 9.89 21.14 27.97
CA GLN A 240 10.63 20.34 26.98
C GLN A 240 9.69 19.93 25.84
N ARG A 241 10.18 20.02 24.59
CA ARG A 241 9.43 19.57 23.40
C ARG A 241 9.07 18.09 23.52
N ARG A 242 7.82 17.83 23.89
CA ARG A 242 7.17 16.51 23.79
C ARG A 242 6.57 16.33 22.41
N SER A 243 6.30 15.08 22.04
CA SER A 243 5.54 14.79 20.82
C SER A 243 4.10 15.31 20.97
N ALA A 244 3.43 15.64 19.87
CA ALA A 244 2.06 16.10 19.85
C ALA A 244 1.09 15.02 20.37
N LEU A 245 1.27 13.75 20.00
CA LEU A 245 0.49 12.64 20.59
C LEU A 245 0.69 12.51 22.10
N ALA A 246 1.91 12.73 22.61
CA ALA A 246 2.15 12.70 24.05
C ALA A 246 1.45 13.88 24.78
N ASN A 247 1.31 15.03 24.13
CA ASN A 247 0.53 16.15 24.66
C ASN A 247 -0.96 15.87 24.57
N TRP A 248 -1.43 15.28 23.47
CA TRP A 248 -2.80 14.81 23.33
C TRP A 248 -3.17 13.86 24.48
N ALA A 249 -2.29 12.92 24.84
CA ALA A 249 -2.50 12.03 25.99
C ALA A 249 -2.65 12.77 27.34
N ALA A 250 -2.04 13.94 27.50
CA ALA A 250 -2.21 14.78 28.68
C ALA A 250 -3.55 15.53 28.63
N ILE A 251 -3.90 16.08 27.47
CA ILE A 251 -5.18 16.77 27.23
C ILE A 251 -6.36 15.82 27.43
N ASP A 252 -6.29 14.62 26.85
CA ASP A 252 -7.31 13.59 26.94
C ASP A 252 -7.64 13.20 28.40
N ARG A 253 -6.60 13.09 29.24
CA ARG A 253 -6.73 12.82 30.68
C ARG A 253 -7.27 14.01 31.46
N GLY A 254 -6.89 15.24 31.09
CA GLY A 254 -7.39 16.46 31.72
C GLY A 254 -8.81 16.85 31.28
N GLY A 255 -9.32 16.21 30.21
CA GLY A 255 -10.68 16.41 29.72
C GLY A 255 -10.92 17.81 29.14
N VAL A 256 -12.18 18.25 29.19
CA VAL A 256 -12.64 19.52 28.59
C VAL A 256 -11.85 20.72 29.09
N GLN A 257 -11.48 20.75 30.38
CA GLN A 257 -10.69 21.85 30.95
C GLN A 257 -9.29 21.96 30.33
N ALA A 258 -8.64 20.83 30.05
CA ALA A 258 -7.32 20.83 29.43
C ALA A 258 -7.38 21.26 27.95
N ILE A 259 -8.43 20.86 27.21
CA ILE A 259 -8.67 21.36 25.84
C ILE A 259 -8.89 22.86 25.86
N SER A 260 -9.81 23.33 26.72
CA SER A 260 -10.09 24.76 26.86
C SER A 260 -8.82 25.52 27.19
N SER A 261 -8.00 25.05 28.13
CA SER A 261 -6.74 25.70 28.49
C SER A 261 -5.72 25.69 27.36
N ALA A 262 -5.62 24.63 26.57
CA ALA A 262 -4.71 24.55 25.43
C ALA A 262 -5.16 25.49 24.28
N LEU A 263 -6.47 25.62 24.07
CA LEU A 263 -7.03 26.42 22.99
C LEU A 263 -7.26 27.90 23.36
N SER A 264 -7.31 28.23 24.66
CA SER A 264 -7.39 29.61 25.14
C SER A 264 -6.10 30.35 24.78
N THR A 265 -6.19 31.27 23.80
CA THR A 265 -5.08 32.19 23.52
C THR A 265 -5.03 33.26 24.60
N GLU A 266 -3.85 33.50 25.16
CA GLU A 266 -3.62 34.60 26.10
C GLU A 266 -3.50 35.96 25.39
N ASN A 267 -3.56 36.05 24.05
CA ASN A 267 -3.44 37.34 23.34
C ASN A 267 -3.82 37.41 21.84
N ASP A 268 -4.53 36.45 21.25
CA ASP A 268 -4.87 36.53 19.81
C ASP A 268 -6.29 37.04 19.60
N SER A 269 -6.38 38.28 19.11
CA SER A 269 -7.60 39.06 18.83
C SER A 269 -8.37 38.57 17.60
N SER A 270 -8.24 37.31 17.21
CA SER A 270 -8.89 36.69 16.06
C SER A 270 -9.92 35.66 16.54
N ASP A 271 -11.06 36.22 16.98
CA ASP A 271 -12.39 35.60 17.02
C ASP A 271 -12.52 34.19 17.66
N PRO A 272 -12.66 34.08 19.00
CA PRO A 272 -13.07 32.84 19.68
C PRO A 272 -14.45 32.30 19.22
N ALA A 273 -15.20 33.04 18.40
CA ALA A 273 -16.54 32.70 17.92
C ALA A 273 -16.60 31.45 17.01
N ASN A 274 -15.47 30.95 16.51
CA ASN A 274 -15.42 29.84 15.55
C ASN A 274 -14.89 28.51 16.13
N VAL A 275 -14.58 28.44 17.42
CA VAL A 275 -14.17 27.18 18.06
C VAL A 275 -15.42 26.36 18.41
N PRO A 276 -15.55 25.11 17.92
CA PRO A 276 -16.64 24.22 18.28
C PRO A 276 -16.68 23.90 19.77
N ASP A 277 -17.77 23.29 20.21
CA ASP A 277 -17.90 22.82 21.58
C ASP A 277 -16.72 21.90 21.99
N PHE A 278 -16.10 22.21 23.14
CA PHE A 278 -14.89 21.53 23.59
C PHE A 278 -15.12 20.04 23.93
N GLU A 279 -16.35 19.68 24.33
CA GLU A 279 -16.70 18.28 24.56
C GLU A 279 -16.77 17.53 23.23
N GLN A 280 -17.34 18.13 22.18
CA GLN A 280 -17.33 17.56 20.82
C GLN A 280 -15.89 17.37 20.29
N ILE A 281 -15.00 18.33 20.52
CA ILE A 281 -13.58 18.22 20.16
C ILE A 281 -12.93 17.06 20.90
N LEU A 282 -13.16 16.93 22.22
CA LEU A 282 -12.62 15.83 23.03
C LEU A 282 -13.09 14.46 22.51
N VAL A 283 -14.39 14.32 22.27
CA VAL A 283 -15.00 13.07 21.79
C VAL A 283 -14.47 12.69 20.42
N ALA A 284 -14.40 13.65 19.48
CA ALA A 284 -13.85 13.42 18.16
C ALA A 284 -12.36 13.04 18.24
N GLY A 285 -11.57 13.78 19.01
CA GLY A 285 -10.16 13.50 19.23
C GLY A 285 -9.91 12.12 19.84
N ARG A 286 -10.68 11.70 20.86
CA ARG A 286 -10.59 10.35 21.45
C ARG A 286 -10.83 9.26 20.43
N ARG A 287 -11.90 9.41 19.64
CA ARG A 287 -12.30 8.42 18.64
C ARG A 287 -11.24 8.25 17.55
N PHE A 288 -10.66 9.35 17.06
CA PHE A 288 -9.76 9.31 15.90
C PHE A 288 -8.28 9.28 16.25
N LEU A 289 -7.83 9.98 17.29
CA LEU A 289 -6.43 10.00 17.72
C LEU A 289 -6.11 8.89 18.73
N GLY A 290 -7.11 8.22 19.31
CA GLY A 290 -6.91 7.18 20.32
C GLY A 290 -6.09 5.98 19.81
N ALA A 291 -6.38 5.47 18.61
CA ALA A 291 -5.61 4.38 18.01
C ALA A 291 -4.14 4.76 17.81
N TRP A 292 -3.90 5.94 17.24
CA TRP A 292 -2.56 6.50 17.04
C TRP A 292 -1.80 6.70 18.34
N LEU A 293 -2.47 7.21 19.38
CA LEU A 293 -1.88 7.38 20.70
C LEU A 293 -1.50 6.02 21.32
N ASN A 294 -2.39 5.03 21.26
CA ASN A 294 -2.12 3.70 21.80
C ASN A 294 -0.90 3.08 21.13
N THR A 295 -0.84 3.15 19.79
CA THR A 295 0.31 2.66 19.04
C THR A 295 1.59 3.42 19.39
N PHE A 296 1.54 4.74 19.47
CA PHE A 296 2.69 5.57 19.86
C PHE A 296 3.22 5.17 21.24
N GLU A 297 2.34 4.96 22.23
CA GLU A 297 2.75 4.57 23.57
C GLU A 297 3.27 3.13 23.64
N LEU A 298 2.70 2.20 22.85
CA LEU A 298 3.21 0.82 22.72
C LEU A 298 4.59 0.77 22.09
N SER A 299 4.84 1.59 21.06
CA SER A 299 6.17 1.70 20.43
C SER A 299 7.19 2.35 21.35
N ARG A 300 6.78 3.21 22.28
CA ARG A 300 7.67 3.94 23.18
C ARG A 300 8.01 3.18 24.47
N ARG A 301 7.09 2.36 24.98
CA ARG A 301 7.20 1.76 26.32
C ARG A 301 7.44 0.25 26.26
N GLU A 302 8.24 -0.24 27.20
CA GLU A 302 8.41 -1.66 27.46
C GLU A 302 8.11 -1.92 28.93
N PRO A 303 6.87 -2.31 29.27
CA PRO A 303 6.56 -2.73 30.63
C PRO A 303 7.22 -4.08 30.89
N GLN A 304 8.06 -4.14 31.91
CA GLN A 304 8.71 -5.33 32.44
C GLN A 304 8.26 -5.53 33.88
N ILE A 305 7.74 -6.72 34.19
CA ILE A 305 7.50 -7.11 35.59
C ILE A 305 8.82 -7.65 36.12
N ASP A 306 9.35 -7.02 37.15
CA ASP A 306 10.48 -7.56 37.89
C ASP A 306 9.97 -8.72 38.75
N TYR A 307 10.14 -9.96 38.27
CA TYR A 307 9.64 -11.16 38.95
C TYR A 307 10.26 -11.41 40.33
N ALA A 308 11.37 -10.75 40.67
CA ALA A 308 11.98 -10.87 42.00
C ALA A 308 11.32 -9.95 43.03
N THR A 309 10.80 -8.81 42.60
CA THR A 309 10.17 -7.80 43.48
C THR A 309 8.65 -7.71 43.33
N GLY A 310 8.10 -8.20 42.21
CA GLY A 310 6.70 -8.02 41.82
C GLY A 310 6.40 -6.63 41.26
N ASP A 311 7.40 -5.75 41.15
CA ASP A 311 7.22 -4.37 40.71
C ASP A 311 7.11 -4.27 39.18
N LEU A 312 6.24 -3.36 38.73
CA LEU A 312 6.17 -2.97 37.32
C LEU A 312 7.24 -1.91 37.04
N LYS A 313 8.23 -2.28 36.22
CA LYS A 313 9.20 -1.35 35.64
C LYS A 313 8.77 -1.01 34.22
N VAL A 314 8.66 0.27 33.89
CA VAL A 314 8.36 0.71 32.52
C VAL A 314 9.63 1.36 31.97
N SER A 315 10.38 0.63 31.15
CA SER A 315 11.51 1.19 30.41
C SER A 315 11.02 1.85 29.10
N GLN A 316 11.85 2.73 28.55
CA GLN A 316 11.64 3.21 27.18
C GLN A 316 12.27 2.21 26.22
N ARG A 317 11.56 1.86 25.14
CA ARG A 317 12.14 1.07 24.05
C ARG A 317 13.20 1.91 23.34
N TYR A 318 14.30 1.27 22.96
CA TYR A 318 15.26 1.87 22.04
C TYR A 318 14.58 2.03 20.68
N ALA A 319 14.23 3.26 20.30
CA ALA A 319 13.81 3.59 18.95
C ALA A 319 15.04 4.07 18.17
N PRO A 320 15.37 3.48 17.01
CA PRO A 320 16.48 3.96 16.19
C PRO A 320 16.31 5.45 15.83
N ASP A 321 17.36 6.24 16.05
CA ASP A 321 17.39 7.69 15.77
C ASP A 321 17.08 8.04 14.29
N SER A 322 17.27 7.08 13.38
CA SER A 322 17.10 7.24 11.93
C SER A 322 15.66 7.61 11.54
N VAL A 323 14.65 7.15 12.28
CA VAL A 323 13.23 7.34 11.88
C VAL A 323 12.57 8.53 12.58
N SER A 324 13.10 8.92 13.75
CA SER A 324 12.80 10.22 14.37
C SER A 324 13.25 11.40 13.50
N LYS A 325 14.20 11.19 12.58
CA LYS A 325 14.60 12.19 11.56
C LYS A 325 13.72 12.15 10.33
N ALA A 326 13.29 10.97 9.86
CA ALA A 326 12.38 10.83 8.71
C ALA A 326 10.97 11.41 8.96
N THR A 327 10.55 11.52 10.22
CA THR A 327 9.26 12.10 10.62
C THR A 327 9.33 13.54 11.15
N ARG A 328 10.53 14.09 11.36
CA ARG A 328 10.70 15.51 11.69
C ARG A 328 10.53 16.32 10.41
N GLN A 329 9.37 16.95 10.26
CA GLN A 329 9.18 18.06 9.35
C GLN A 329 10.21 19.14 9.67
N ASP A 330 11.29 19.19 8.91
CA ASP A 330 12.01 20.44 8.69
C ASP A 330 11.74 20.81 7.22
N PRO A 331 10.81 21.75 6.94
CA PRO A 331 10.43 22.13 5.58
C PRO A 331 11.60 22.71 4.78
N ASP A 332 12.68 23.12 5.44
CA ASP A 332 13.91 23.64 4.83
C ASP A 332 15.02 22.56 4.70
N SER A 333 14.80 21.36 5.24
CA SER A 333 15.73 20.25 5.01
C SER A 333 15.54 19.71 3.60
N GLU A 334 16.58 19.80 2.76
CA GLU A 334 16.61 19.03 1.52
C GLU A 334 16.27 17.58 1.88
N PRO A 335 15.36 16.90 1.13
CA PRO A 335 15.05 15.50 1.37
C PRO A 335 16.38 14.79 1.36
N ALA A 336 16.83 14.37 2.55
CA ALA A 336 18.19 13.91 2.71
C ALA A 336 18.36 12.82 1.66
N ARG A 337 19.40 12.94 0.84
CA ARG A 337 19.85 11.86 -0.05
C ARG A 337 20.35 10.64 0.76
N THR A 338 19.81 10.40 1.95
CA THR A 338 19.78 9.11 2.63
C THR A 338 19.05 8.16 1.71
N THR A 339 19.83 7.62 0.76
CA THR A 339 19.71 6.28 0.21
C THR A 339 18.29 5.73 0.33
N LEU A 340 17.50 6.01 -0.71
CA LEU A 340 16.12 5.62 -0.91
C LEU A 340 15.98 4.09 -1.02
N TRP A 341 16.46 3.34 -0.04
CA TRP A 341 16.22 1.91 0.07
C TRP A 341 14.76 1.68 0.43
N SER A 342 14.25 0.55 -0.02
CA SER A 342 12.88 0.12 0.18
C SER A 342 12.76 -0.37 1.62
N THR A 343 11.95 0.32 2.41
CA THR A 343 11.70 -0.02 3.81
C THR A 343 10.37 -0.74 3.92
N LEU A 344 10.33 -1.91 4.57
CA LEU A 344 9.09 -2.64 4.81
C LEU A 344 8.51 -2.27 6.17
N VAL A 345 7.25 -1.85 6.20
CA VAL A 345 6.51 -1.50 7.41
C VAL A 345 5.30 -2.41 7.52
N ILE A 346 5.30 -3.28 8.52
CA ILE A 346 4.15 -4.12 8.86
C ILE A 346 3.33 -3.37 9.91
N TYR A 347 2.05 -3.14 9.64
CA TYR A 347 1.22 -2.31 10.50
C TYR A 347 -0.15 -2.92 10.82
N ASP A 348 -0.75 -2.50 11.94
CA ASP A 348 -2.14 -2.84 12.25
C ASP A 348 -3.10 -2.11 11.30
N ASP A 349 -3.48 -2.79 10.24
CA ASP A 349 -4.39 -2.30 9.21
C ASP A 349 -5.87 -2.26 9.65
N GLU A 350 -6.21 -2.74 10.84
CA GLU A 350 -7.56 -2.58 11.37
C GLU A 350 -7.73 -1.22 12.05
N THR A 351 -6.77 -0.85 12.90
CA THR A 351 -6.84 0.37 13.71
C THR A 351 -6.16 1.56 13.04
N LEU A 352 -5.19 1.34 12.16
CA LEU A 352 -4.41 2.39 11.49
C LEU A 352 -4.52 2.32 9.96
N ARG A 353 -5.73 2.11 9.43
CA ARG A 353 -6.00 2.02 7.98
C ARG A 353 -5.40 3.16 7.15
N ALA A 354 -5.36 4.36 7.74
CA ALA A 354 -4.88 5.57 7.06
C ALA A 354 -3.36 5.77 7.17
N LEU A 355 -2.63 4.83 7.79
CA LEU A 355 -1.18 4.97 8.03
C LEU A 355 -0.36 5.23 6.78
N PRO A 356 -0.54 4.50 5.67
CA PRO A 356 0.22 4.78 4.45
C PRO A 356 0.02 6.22 3.98
N VAL A 357 -1.22 6.72 3.97
CA VAL A 357 -1.58 8.07 3.51
C VAL A 357 -1.03 9.14 4.45
N ALA A 358 -1.19 8.94 5.76
CA ALA A 358 -0.70 9.87 6.78
C ALA A 358 0.83 10.08 6.73
N LEU A 359 1.56 9.08 6.23
CA LEU A 359 3.03 9.11 6.11
C LEU A 359 3.54 9.46 4.71
N ALA A 360 2.72 9.24 3.68
CA ALA A 360 3.05 9.53 2.28
C ALA A 360 3.45 11.00 2.02
N LYS A 361 3.03 11.92 2.89
CA LYS A 361 3.38 13.34 2.81
C LYS A 361 4.87 13.62 3.02
N ASN A 362 5.55 12.78 3.79
CA ASN A 362 6.95 12.98 4.15
C ASN A 362 7.89 12.16 3.27
N GLN A 363 7.40 11.01 2.78
CA GLN A 363 8.17 10.09 1.95
C GLN A 363 7.22 9.32 1.05
N PRO A 364 7.60 8.98 -0.19
CA PRO A 364 6.80 8.11 -1.03
C PRO A 364 6.41 6.82 -0.29
N ALA A 365 5.11 6.51 -0.31
CA ALA A 365 4.52 5.38 0.39
C ALA A 365 3.71 4.50 -0.58
N MET A 366 3.97 3.20 -0.57
CA MET A 366 3.21 2.19 -1.28
C MET A 366 2.47 1.33 -0.25
N ASP A 367 1.16 1.17 -0.40
CA ASP A 367 0.37 0.16 0.31
C ASP A 367 0.32 -1.12 -0.53
N LEU A 368 0.90 -2.19 0.01
CA LEU A 368 0.99 -3.49 -0.62
C LEU A 368 -0.06 -4.43 -0.03
N ARG A 369 -0.89 -4.98 -0.92
CA ARG A 369 -2.10 -5.74 -0.62
C ARG A 369 -2.06 -7.13 -1.28
N PRO A 370 -2.82 -8.11 -0.78
CA PRO A 370 -2.94 -9.44 -1.37
C PRO A 370 -3.34 -9.46 -2.85
N ASP A 371 -4.08 -8.45 -3.29
CA ASP A 371 -4.60 -8.28 -4.63
C ASP A 371 -3.79 -7.29 -5.49
N GLY A 372 -2.71 -6.72 -4.96
CA GLY A 372 -1.81 -5.83 -5.69
C GLY A 372 -1.27 -4.68 -4.84
N PHE A 373 -1.18 -3.47 -5.38
CA PHE A 373 -0.62 -2.32 -4.66
C PHE A 373 -1.31 -1.00 -5.03
N ALA A 374 -1.12 0.01 -4.20
CA ALA A 374 -1.50 1.39 -4.48
C ALA A 374 -0.53 2.37 -3.82
N PHE A 375 -0.24 3.49 -4.49
CA PHE A 375 0.51 4.58 -3.89
C PHE A 375 -0.40 5.43 -3.01
N ALA A 376 0.10 5.78 -1.83
CA ALA A 376 -0.64 6.56 -0.85
C ALA A 376 -0.44 8.09 -1.03
N PHE A 377 0.01 8.54 -2.20
CA PHE A 377 0.31 9.95 -2.48
C PHE A 377 -0.86 10.66 -3.20
N PRO A 378 -1.23 11.90 -2.82
CA PRO A 378 -2.40 12.61 -3.35
C PRO A 378 -2.21 13.22 -4.76
N SER A 379 -1.21 12.78 -5.54
CA SER A 379 -1.00 13.34 -6.88
C SER A 379 -1.86 12.61 -7.92
N PRO A 380 -2.63 13.33 -8.75
CA PRO A 380 -3.23 12.76 -9.94
C PRO A 380 -2.09 12.44 -10.94
N GLY A 381 -1.65 11.19 -10.96
CA GLY A 381 -0.65 10.65 -11.90
C GLY A 381 -0.71 9.12 -11.90
N PRO A 382 0.01 8.48 -12.84
CA PRO A 382 -0.51 7.69 -13.95
C PRO A 382 -1.21 6.36 -13.59
N GLU A 383 -2.07 5.94 -14.53
CA GLU A 383 -2.68 4.62 -14.75
C GLU A 383 -3.02 3.76 -13.51
N PHE A 384 -4.30 3.76 -13.15
CA PHE A 384 -4.90 2.69 -12.38
C PHE A 384 -4.97 1.46 -13.29
N LEU A 385 -4.19 0.43 -12.96
CA LEU A 385 -4.23 -0.82 -13.67
C LEU A 385 -5.08 -1.83 -12.91
N GLU A 386 -5.87 -2.59 -13.65
CA GLU A 386 -6.37 -3.86 -13.17
C GLU A 386 -5.50 -4.98 -13.73
N TRP A 387 -5.34 -6.08 -13.02
CA TRP A 387 -4.54 -7.20 -13.50
C TRP A 387 -5.22 -8.54 -13.28
N ILE A 388 -4.80 -9.54 -14.05
CA ILE A 388 -5.12 -10.96 -13.83
C ILE A 388 -3.90 -11.85 -14.16
N PRO A 389 -3.78 -13.05 -13.56
CA PRO A 389 -2.73 -14.00 -13.93
C PRO A 389 -2.90 -14.50 -15.38
N SER A 390 -1.84 -14.37 -16.18
CA SER A 390 -1.86 -14.82 -17.58
C SER A 390 -1.84 -16.35 -17.75
N GLY A 391 -1.31 -17.06 -16.73
CA GLY A 391 -1.04 -18.50 -16.78
C GLY A 391 0.37 -18.85 -17.25
N ALA A 392 1.10 -17.88 -17.85
CA ALA A 392 2.51 -18.02 -18.16
C ALA A 392 3.36 -17.57 -16.97
N SER A 393 4.51 -18.22 -16.79
CA SER A 393 5.51 -17.82 -15.80
C SER A 393 5.95 -16.37 -16.06
N ASN A 394 6.01 -15.57 -15.00
CA ASN A 394 6.53 -14.20 -15.00
C ASN A 394 5.80 -13.22 -15.93
N ARG A 395 4.54 -13.52 -16.28
CA ARG A 395 3.69 -12.65 -17.10
C ARG A 395 2.33 -12.43 -16.48
N ILE A 396 1.87 -11.20 -16.47
CA ILE A 396 0.51 -10.82 -16.07
C ILE A 396 -0.21 -10.19 -17.25
N LEU A 397 -1.53 -10.13 -17.17
CA LEU A 397 -2.33 -9.29 -18.07
C LEU A 397 -2.75 -8.08 -17.28
N VAL A 398 -2.56 -6.90 -17.85
CA VAL A 398 -3.01 -5.63 -17.26
C VAL A 398 -4.06 -4.99 -18.13
N ARG A 399 -5.02 -4.30 -17.52
CA ARG A 399 -6.02 -3.47 -18.17
C ARG A 399 -5.84 -2.03 -17.72
N GLY A 400 -5.57 -1.16 -18.68
CA GLY A 400 -5.41 0.28 -18.44
C GLY A 400 -6.75 1.03 -18.43
N THR A 401 -6.66 2.36 -18.32
CA THR A 401 -7.84 3.24 -18.34
C THR A 401 -8.56 3.30 -19.70
N ASP A 402 -7.89 2.89 -20.77
CA ASP A 402 -8.46 2.70 -22.11
C ASP A 402 -9.31 1.43 -22.23
N GLY A 403 -9.30 0.58 -21.20
CA GLY A 403 -9.99 -0.71 -21.13
C GLY A 403 -9.30 -1.83 -21.91
N GLY A 404 -8.20 -1.55 -22.60
CA GLY A 404 -7.47 -2.54 -23.40
C GLY A 404 -6.62 -3.47 -22.53
N TRP A 405 -6.63 -4.76 -22.86
CA TRP A 405 -5.75 -5.72 -22.19
C TRP A 405 -4.37 -5.77 -22.83
N THR A 406 -3.32 -5.66 -22.03
CA THR A 406 -1.92 -5.76 -22.46
C THR A 406 -1.19 -6.86 -21.67
N PRO A 407 -0.45 -7.75 -22.33
CA PRO A 407 0.40 -8.72 -21.65
C PRO A 407 1.70 -8.05 -21.20
N VAL A 408 2.04 -8.21 -19.92
CA VAL A 408 3.22 -7.58 -19.31
C VAL A 408 4.14 -8.65 -18.74
N GLN A 409 5.39 -8.63 -19.19
CA GLN A 409 6.48 -9.37 -18.56
C GLN A 409 6.89 -8.61 -17.31
N VAL A 410 6.73 -9.25 -16.16
CA VAL A 410 7.23 -8.77 -14.87
C VAL A 410 8.59 -9.41 -14.65
N ALA A 411 9.57 -8.65 -14.14
CA ALA A 411 10.82 -9.30 -13.73
C ALA A 411 10.63 -9.84 -12.31
N THR A 412 10.75 -11.15 -12.18
CA THR A 412 10.65 -11.89 -10.92
C THR A 412 12.00 -12.13 -10.29
#